data_AF-A0A1F5APP5-F1
#
_entry.id   AF-A0A1F5APP5-F1
#
_cell.length_a   1.000
_cell.length_b   1.000
_cell.length_c   1.000
_cell.angle_alpha   90.00
_cell.angle_beta   90.00
_cell.angle_gamma   90.00
#
_symmetry.space_group_name_H-M   'P 1'
#
loop_
_entity.id
_entity.type
_entity.pdbx_description
1 polymer ?
#
loop_
_entity_poly.entity_id
_entity_poly.type
_entity_poly.pdbx_seq_one_letter_code
_entity_poly.pdbx_strand_id
1 'polypeptide(L)'
;MKIVAVVGFSESGKTRLITRLIGELKRRGLRAYAVKRCSHGFSLDTEGKDTADFTKAGADGVAMVSPEGWAALSKSPVADVPALAGRLFPDADAILVEGGTAAAGLPRIEVLRAGLSEVLVSRPGDLLAVVADFPLPDGLMVPIFKPEGTAEICDLILSLEEGNMAEIKLEVDGREVNLNPFVRTFIERTVLGMVTSLSGIDPEPKNISLVIDRKDAAAKPR
;
A
#
# COMPACT_ATOMS: atom_id res chain seq x y z
N MET A 1 -5.80 4.41 -8.47
CA MET A 1 -5.37 3.06 -8.00
C MET A 1 -5.90 2.83 -6.58
N LYS A 2 -6.42 1.64 -6.25
CA LYS A 2 -6.90 1.30 -4.90
C LYS A 2 -5.97 0.29 -4.23
N ILE A 3 -5.55 0.51 -2.98
CA ILE A 3 -4.71 -0.43 -2.23
C ILE A 3 -5.42 -0.81 -0.94
N VAL A 4 -5.69 -2.10 -0.75
CA VAL A 4 -6.44 -2.61 0.40
C VAL A 4 -5.69 -3.79 1.02
N ALA A 5 -5.61 -3.81 2.34
CA ALA A 5 -5.03 -4.93 3.06
C ALA A 5 -6.11 -5.96 3.40
N VAL A 6 -5.85 -7.24 3.12
CA VAL A 6 -6.67 -8.37 3.58
C VAL A 6 -5.95 -9.04 4.73
N VAL A 7 -6.55 -8.94 5.92
CA VAL A 7 -5.95 -9.34 7.20
C VAL A 7 -6.78 -10.42 7.89
N GLY A 8 -6.21 -11.08 8.89
CA GLY A 8 -6.84 -12.20 9.59
C GLY A 8 -5.84 -13.30 9.93
N PHE A 9 -6.25 -14.25 10.78
CA PHE A 9 -5.40 -15.35 11.24
C PHE A 9 -4.90 -16.23 10.10
N SER A 10 -3.79 -16.94 10.28
CA SER A 10 -3.38 -17.98 9.33
C SER A 10 -4.55 -18.93 9.08
N GLU A 11 -4.75 -19.38 7.83
CA GLU A 11 -5.83 -20.31 7.46
C GLU A 11 -7.27 -19.76 7.53
N SER A 12 -7.49 -18.49 7.90
CA SER A 12 -8.81 -17.84 7.87
C SER A 12 -9.44 -17.73 6.47
N GLY A 13 -8.67 -17.98 5.41
CA GLY A 13 -9.15 -17.91 4.03
C GLY A 13 -8.76 -16.64 3.27
N LYS A 14 -7.86 -15.81 3.80
CA LYS A 14 -7.35 -14.58 3.13
C LYS A 14 -6.94 -14.81 1.68
N THR A 15 -6.05 -15.78 1.44
CA THR A 15 -5.58 -16.09 0.07
C THR A 15 -6.73 -16.49 -0.84
N ARG A 16 -7.70 -17.26 -0.34
CA ARG A 16 -8.89 -17.65 -1.09
C ARG A 16 -9.76 -16.44 -1.45
N LEU A 17 -9.96 -15.53 -0.49
CA LEU A 17 -10.69 -14.28 -0.73
C LEU A 17 -9.97 -13.42 -1.77
N ILE A 18 -8.66 -13.21 -1.63
CA ILE A 18 -7.85 -12.43 -2.58
C ILE A 18 -7.94 -13.02 -3.99
N THR A 19 -7.80 -14.34 -4.16
CA THR A 19 -7.93 -14.99 -5.46
C THR A 19 -9.32 -14.77 -6.09
N ARG A 20 -10.39 -14.82 -5.27
CA ARG A 20 -11.76 -14.53 -5.75
C ARG A 20 -11.90 -13.07 -6.18
N LEU A 21 -11.41 -12.12 -5.39
CA LEU A 21 -11.44 -10.69 -5.70
C LEU A 21 -10.66 -10.36 -6.96
N ILE A 22 -9.47 -10.94 -7.15
CA ILE A 22 -8.70 -10.79 -8.39
C ILE A 22 -9.53 -11.30 -9.57
N GLY A 23 -10.12 -12.50 -9.48
CA GLY A 23 -10.97 -13.04 -10.52
C GLY A 23 -12.12 -12.10 -10.90
N GLU A 24 -12.81 -11.55 -9.90
CA GLU A 24 -13.89 -10.59 -10.10
C GLU A 24 -13.42 -9.29 -10.77
N LEU A 25 -12.35 -8.67 -10.27
CA LEU A 25 -11.77 -7.46 -10.85
C LEU A 25 -11.32 -7.69 -12.30
N LYS A 26 -10.69 -8.83 -12.60
CA LYS A 26 -10.29 -9.20 -13.95
C LYS A 26 -11.50 -9.38 -14.87
N ARG A 27 -12.61 -9.97 -14.41
CA ARG A 27 -13.86 -10.08 -15.19
C ARG A 27 -14.46 -8.72 -15.54
N ARG A 28 -14.22 -7.70 -14.71
CA ARG A 28 -14.63 -6.31 -14.96
C ARG A 28 -13.67 -5.54 -15.86
N GLY A 29 -12.63 -6.19 -16.40
CA GLY A 29 -11.63 -5.55 -17.25
C GLY A 29 -10.57 -4.74 -16.50
N LEU A 30 -10.50 -4.86 -15.17
CA LEU A 30 -9.56 -4.13 -14.33
C LEU A 30 -8.23 -4.87 -14.18
N ARG A 31 -7.18 -4.13 -13.86
CA ARG A 31 -5.83 -4.63 -13.55
C ARG A 31 -5.69 -4.79 -12.04
N ALA A 32 -5.79 -6.04 -11.60
CA ALA A 32 -5.67 -6.44 -10.20
C ALA A 32 -4.30 -7.07 -9.93
N TYR A 33 -3.64 -6.61 -8.87
CA TYR A 33 -2.35 -7.13 -8.41
C TYR A 33 -2.46 -7.56 -6.95
N ALA A 34 -1.53 -8.43 -6.51
CA ALA A 34 -1.44 -8.86 -5.13
C ALA A 34 -0.02 -8.69 -4.60
N VAL A 35 0.07 -8.30 -3.33
CA VAL A 35 1.34 -8.22 -2.59
C VAL A 35 1.21 -9.08 -1.35
N LYS A 36 2.05 -10.11 -1.22
CA LYS A 36 2.06 -10.97 -0.05
C LYS A 36 3.16 -10.56 0.90
N ARG A 37 2.79 -10.24 2.16
CA ARG A 37 3.74 -9.97 3.23
C ARG A 37 4.04 -11.25 4.00
N CYS A 38 5.24 -11.79 3.81
CA CYS A 38 5.71 -12.97 4.54
C CYS A 38 6.40 -12.55 5.85
N SER A 39 5.82 -12.91 7.01
CA SER A 39 6.37 -12.59 8.34
C SER A 39 7.68 -13.31 8.66
N HIS A 40 7.94 -14.45 8.03
CA HIS A 40 9.13 -15.28 8.25
C HIS A 40 10.12 -15.22 7.08
N GLY A 41 10.01 -14.19 6.22
CA GLY A 41 10.78 -14.10 4.97
C GLY A 41 10.24 -15.00 3.86
N PHE A 42 10.87 -14.91 2.69
CA PHE A 42 10.60 -15.77 1.53
C PHE A 42 11.87 -15.87 0.67
N SER A 43 11.99 -16.95 -0.10
CA SER A 43 12.97 -17.08 -1.17
C SER A 43 12.25 -17.49 -2.45
N LEU A 44 12.60 -16.85 -3.56
CA LEU A 44 12.25 -17.29 -4.91
C LEU A 44 13.46 -17.91 -5.62
N ASP A 45 14.66 -17.77 -5.04
CA ASP A 45 15.86 -18.38 -5.58
C ASP A 45 15.82 -19.89 -5.35
N THR A 46 16.05 -20.62 -6.43
CA THR A 46 16.34 -22.06 -6.38
C THR A 46 17.86 -22.22 -6.27
N GLU A 47 18.35 -23.03 -5.34
CA GLU A 47 19.78 -23.33 -5.25
C GLU A 47 20.31 -23.87 -6.60
N GLY A 48 21.47 -23.36 -7.03
CA GLY A 48 22.14 -23.80 -8.27
C GLY A 48 21.77 -23.03 -9.54
N LYS A 49 21.08 -21.89 -9.45
CA LYS A 49 20.85 -20.97 -10.58
C LYS A 49 21.70 -19.70 -10.50
N ASP A 50 21.98 -19.09 -11.64
CA ASP A 50 22.81 -17.87 -11.78
C ASP A 50 22.36 -16.72 -10.86
N THR A 51 21.05 -16.60 -10.58
CA THR A 51 20.51 -15.57 -9.67
C THR A 51 21.01 -15.73 -8.24
N ALA A 52 21.18 -16.96 -7.77
CA ALA A 52 21.73 -17.24 -6.44
C ALA A 52 23.20 -16.83 -6.37
N ASP A 53 23.95 -16.96 -7.47
CA ASP A 53 25.36 -16.59 -7.52
C ASP A 53 25.55 -15.06 -7.51
N PHE A 54 24.67 -14.29 -8.16
CA PHE A 54 24.64 -12.83 -8.00
C PHE A 54 24.35 -12.40 -6.56
N THR A 55 23.38 -13.07 -5.92
CA THR A 55 23.04 -12.82 -4.51
C THR A 55 24.20 -13.15 -3.56
N LYS A 56 24.93 -14.24 -3.82
CA LYS A 56 26.14 -14.65 -3.07
C LYS A 56 27.32 -13.71 -3.32
N ALA A 57 27.46 -13.19 -4.53
CA ALA A 57 28.48 -12.20 -4.88
C ALA A 57 28.26 -10.85 -4.19
N GLY A 58 27.10 -10.63 -3.56
CA GLY A 58 26.81 -9.43 -2.76
C GLY A 58 25.86 -8.45 -3.43
N ALA A 59 25.12 -8.84 -4.46
CA ALA A 59 24.08 -7.98 -5.02
C ALA A 59 23.00 -7.65 -3.97
N ASP A 60 22.66 -6.37 -3.82
CA ASP A 60 21.58 -5.88 -2.96
C ASP A 60 20.17 -6.21 -3.53
N GLY A 61 20.11 -6.46 -4.83
CA GLY A 61 18.93 -6.96 -5.52
C GLY A 61 19.28 -7.61 -6.86
N VAL A 62 18.43 -8.54 -7.27
CA VAL A 62 18.54 -9.30 -8.52
C VAL A 62 17.20 -9.24 -9.23
N ALA A 63 17.22 -8.98 -10.54
CA ALA A 63 16.03 -9.01 -11.38
C ALA A 63 16.19 -10.04 -12.50
N MET A 64 15.13 -10.80 -12.76
CA MET A 64 14.98 -11.69 -13.90
C MET A 64 13.96 -11.05 -14.84
N VAL A 65 14.27 -11.00 -16.14
CA VAL A 65 13.39 -10.41 -17.15
C VAL A 65 13.32 -11.36 -18.35
N SER A 66 12.12 -11.57 -18.87
CA SER A 66 11.85 -12.29 -20.11
C SER A 66 10.72 -11.60 -20.88
N PRO A 67 10.46 -11.98 -22.15
CA PRO A 67 9.31 -11.47 -22.90
C PRO A 67 7.96 -11.69 -22.22
N GLU A 68 7.87 -12.72 -21.36
CA GLU A 68 6.64 -13.10 -20.65
C GLU A 68 6.46 -12.35 -19.32
N GLY A 69 7.51 -11.69 -18.80
CA GLY A 69 7.41 -10.93 -17.55
C GLY A 69 8.74 -10.77 -16.82
N TRP A 70 8.66 -10.37 -15.56
CA TRP A 70 9.83 -10.15 -14.72
C TRP A 70 9.57 -10.56 -13.27
N ALA A 71 10.66 -10.82 -12.56
CA ALA A 71 10.68 -11.03 -11.12
C ALA A 71 11.87 -10.27 -10.53
N ALA A 72 11.72 -9.73 -9.32
CA ALA A 72 12.82 -9.07 -8.62
C ALA A 72 12.88 -9.55 -7.16
N LEU A 73 14.10 -9.77 -6.69
CA LEU A 73 14.42 -10.01 -5.29
C LEU A 73 15.30 -8.88 -4.79
N SER A 74 15.03 -8.40 -3.58
CA SER A 74 15.86 -7.41 -2.91
C SER A 74 16.00 -7.76 -1.44
N LYS A 75 17.19 -7.55 -0.89
CA LYS A 75 17.46 -7.66 0.54
C LYS A 75 17.10 -6.37 1.30
N SER A 76 16.75 -5.30 0.59
CA SER A 76 16.38 -4.03 1.22
C SER A 76 15.07 -4.17 1.99
N PRO A 77 15.04 -3.83 3.29
CA PRO A 77 13.83 -3.89 4.07
C PRO A 77 12.79 -2.89 3.53
N VAL A 78 11.55 -3.34 3.45
CA VAL A 78 10.43 -2.52 2.96
C VAL A 78 9.69 -1.93 4.15
N ALA A 79 9.84 -0.63 4.37
CA ALA A 79 9.13 0.10 5.42
C ALA A 79 7.69 0.44 5.01
N ASP A 80 7.47 0.74 3.73
CA ASP A 80 6.19 1.18 3.18
C ASP A 80 5.77 0.27 2.02
N VAL A 81 4.87 -0.67 2.33
CA VAL A 81 4.31 -1.62 1.36
C VAL A 81 3.46 -0.93 0.29
N PRO A 82 2.52 -0.01 0.62
CA PRO A 82 1.72 0.70 -0.38
C PRO A 82 2.55 1.34 -1.49
N ALA A 83 3.63 2.01 -1.12
CA ALA A 83 4.44 2.72 -2.10
C ALA A 83 5.35 1.82 -2.93
N LEU A 84 5.88 0.75 -2.34
CA LEU A 84 6.56 -0.26 -3.12
C LEU A 84 5.59 -0.84 -4.16
N ALA A 85 4.37 -1.18 -3.74
CA ALA A 85 3.36 -1.73 -4.62
C ALA A 85 2.99 -0.75 -5.76
N GLY A 86 2.81 0.53 -5.46
CA GLY A 86 2.56 1.56 -6.48
C GLY A 86 3.73 1.76 -7.44
N ARG A 87 4.98 1.56 -7.01
CA ARG A 87 6.16 1.59 -7.88
C ARG A 87 6.29 0.35 -8.77
N LEU A 88 5.97 -0.84 -8.24
CA LEU A 88 6.06 -2.09 -8.98
C LEU A 88 4.92 -2.25 -9.99
N PHE A 89 3.72 -1.75 -9.64
CA PHE A 89 2.50 -1.89 -10.43
C PHE A 89 1.83 -0.52 -10.64
N PRO A 90 2.51 0.43 -11.33
CA PRO A 90 1.99 1.79 -11.51
C PRO A 90 0.68 1.83 -12.31
N ASP A 91 0.38 0.74 -13.00
CA ASP A 91 -0.77 0.58 -13.87
C ASP A 91 -1.92 -0.18 -13.18
N ALA A 92 -1.80 -0.49 -11.88
CA ALA A 92 -2.86 -1.18 -11.15
C ALA A 92 -4.12 -0.32 -10.98
N ASP A 93 -5.28 -0.95 -11.22
CA ASP A 93 -6.56 -0.39 -10.78
C ASP A 93 -6.78 -0.74 -9.30
N ALA A 94 -6.41 -1.96 -8.88
CA ALA A 94 -6.47 -2.41 -7.50
C ALA A 94 -5.26 -3.29 -7.11
N ILE A 95 -4.77 -3.11 -5.88
CA ILE A 95 -3.71 -3.91 -5.26
C ILE A 95 -4.24 -4.48 -3.94
N LEU A 96 -4.21 -5.80 -3.82
CA LEU A 96 -4.63 -6.55 -2.63
C LEU A 96 -3.41 -7.00 -1.84
N VAL A 97 -3.24 -6.45 -0.65
CA VAL A 97 -2.10 -6.78 0.22
C VAL A 97 -2.50 -7.88 1.20
N GLU A 98 -1.96 -9.09 1.04
CA GLU A 98 -2.12 -10.17 2.02
C GLU A 98 -1.14 -9.96 3.18
N GLY A 99 -1.62 -9.77 4.42
CA GLY A 99 -0.71 -9.61 5.56
C GLY A 99 -1.38 -9.50 6.92
N GLY A 100 -0.57 -9.60 7.99
CA GLY A 100 -1.02 -9.46 9.38
C GLY A 100 -1.19 -8.00 9.84
N THR A 101 -1.20 -7.79 11.17
CA THR A 101 -1.45 -6.49 11.83
C THR A 101 -0.55 -5.33 11.38
N ALA A 102 0.60 -5.61 10.75
CA ALA A 102 1.62 -4.62 10.39
C ALA A 102 1.38 -3.80 9.09
N ALA A 103 0.24 -3.91 8.40
CA ALA A 103 -0.12 -3.07 7.26
C ALA A 103 -0.67 -1.69 7.70
N ALA A 104 0.12 -0.93 8.46
CA ALA A 104 -0.27 0.38 8.97
C ALA A 104 -0.62 1.34 7.83
N GLY A 105 -1.73 2.08 7.97
CA GLY A 105 -2.14 3.13 7.02
C GLY A 105 -2.92 2.65 5.78
N LEU A 106 -3.25 1.36 5.67
CA LEU A 106 -4.13 0.86 4.62
C LEU A 106 -5.54 0.56 5.14
N PRO A 107 -6.60 0.83 4.34
CA PRO A 107 -7.92 0.28 4.59
C PRO A 107 -7.86 -1.26 4.66
N ARG A 108 -8.53 -1.85 5.65
CA ARG A 108 -8.43 -3.29 5.94
C ARG A 108 -9.74 -4.02 5.75
N ILE A 109 -9.69 -5.14 5.03
CA ILE A 109 -10.73 -6.16 5.06
C ILE A 109 -10.24 -7.24 6.02
N GLU A 110 -10.92 -7.42 7.15
CA GLU A 110 -10.57 -8.46 8.12
C GLU A 110 -11.40 -9.72 7.88
N VAL A 111 -10.71 -10.85 7.72
CA VAL A 111 -11.32 -12.16 7.51
C VAL A 111 -11.38 -12.91 8.83
N LEU A 112 -12.59 -13.16 9.28
CA LEU A 112 -12.92 -13.98 10.44
C LEU A 112 -13.45 -15.34 9.99
N ARG A 113 -13.20 -16.36 10.81
CA ARG A 113 -13.55 -17.75 10.52
C ARG A 113 -14.03 -18.43 11.79
N ALA A 114 -15.21 -19.04 11.74
CA ALA A 114 -15.77 -19.77 12.86
C ALA A 114 -14.80 -20.84 13.37
N GLY A 115 -14.62 -20.93 14.69
CA GLY A 115 -13.71 -21.87 15.34
C GLY A 115 -12.22 -21.56 15.20
N LEU A 116 -11.84 -20.47 14.52
CA LEU A 116 -10.45 -20.05 14.34
C LEU A 116 -10.20 -18.63 14.85
N SER A 117 -10.98 -17.66 14.38
CA SER A 117 -10.86 -16.27 14.78
C SER A 117 -12.21 -15.59 14.67
N GLU A 118 -12.84 -15.38 15.83
CA GLU A 118 -14.18 -14.78 15.95
C GLU A 118 -14.15 -13.37 16.54
N VAL A 119 -12.96 -12.86 16.85
CA VAL A 119 -12.73 -11.54 17.43
C VAL A 119 -11.91 -10.70 16.46
N LEU A 120 -12.33 -9.46 16.25
CA LEU A 120 -11.59 -8.48 15.44
C LEU A 120 -10.30 -8.06 16.13
N VAL A 121 -9.23 -8.01 15.35
CA VAL A 121 -7.90 -7.56 15.78
C VAL A 121 -7.59 -6.16 15.23
N SER A 122 -8.20 -5.78 14.11
CA SER A 122 -8.01 -4.44 13.54
C SER A 122 -8.65 -3.36 14.41
N ARG A 123 -8.03 -2.19 14.43
CA ARG A 123 -8.62 -1.01 15.07
C ARG A 123 -9.83 -0.55 14.26
N PRO A 124 -10.91 -0.07 14.90
CA PRO A 124 -12.12 0.38 14.20
C PRO A 124 -11.84 1.39 13.07
N GLY A 125 -10.90 2.32 13.27
CA GLY A 125 -10.55 3.35 12.27
C GLY A 125 -9.77 2.85 11.04
N ASP A 126 -9.22 1.63 11.09
CA ASP A 126 -8.49 1.03 9.96
C ASP A 126 -9.39 0.08 9.14
N LEU A 127 -10.56 -0.29 9.69
CA LEU A 127 -11.40 -1.35 9.17
C LEU A 127 -12.33 -0.81 8.08
N LEU A 128 -12.22 -1.38 6.88
CA LEU A 128 -13.09 -1.10 5.75
C LEU A 128 -14.31 -2.04 5.74
N ALA A 129 -14.09 -3.32 6.01
CA ALA A 129 -15.13 -4.34 6.05
C ALA A 129 -14.67 -5.57 6.82
N VAL A 130 -15.64 -6.41 7.20
CA VAL A 130 -15.40 -7.74 7.76
C VAL A 130 -15.93 -8.80 6.81
N VAL A 131 -15.17 -9.87 6.64
CA VAL A 131 -15.62 -11.08 5.93
C VAL A 131 -15.69 -12.22 6.93
N ALA A 132 -16.87 -12.79 7.14
CA ALA A 132 -17.09 -13.87 8.10
C ALA A 132 -18.03 -14.94 7.56
N ASP A 133 -17.81 -16.19 7.95
CA ASP A 133 -18.70 -17.32 7.63
C ASP A 133 -19.71 -17.66 8.73
N PHE A 134 -19.81 -16.80 9.75
CA PHE A 134 -20.74 -16.89 10.86
C PHE A 134 -21.37 -15.51 11.13
N PRO A 135 -22.54 -15.46 11.79
CA PRO A 135 -23.16 -14.20 12.20
C PRO A 135 -22.28 -13.46 13.20
N LEU A 136 -22.05 -12.17 12.97
CA LEU A 136 -21.38 -11.28 13.90
C LEU A 136 -22.41 -10.43 14.67
N PRO A 137 -22.05 -9.92 15.86
CA PRO A 137 -22.93 -9.07 16.64
C PRO A 137 -23.34 -7.80 15.87
N ASP A 138 -24.56 -7.33 16.13
CA ASP A 138 -25.01 -6.02 15.69
C ASP A 138 -24.14 -4.90 16.30
N GLY A 139 -23.98 -3.79 15.59
CA GLY A 139 -23.24 -2.60 16.07
C GLY A 139 -21.83 -2.41 15.49
N LEU A 140 -21.39 -3.27 14.56
CA LEU A 140 -20.22 -2.98 13.74
C LEU A 140 -20.52 -1.83 12.78
N MET A 141 -19.66 -0.81 12.79
CA MET A 141 -19.78 0.40 11.96
C MET A 141 -19.29 0.22 10.52
N VAL A 142 -19.01 -1.02 10.11
CA VAL A 142 -18.48 -1.38 8.79
C VAL A 142 -19.33 -2.48 8.15
N PRO A 143 -19.38 -2.56 6.82
CA PRO A 143 -20.06 -3.64 6.13
C PRO A 143 -19.51 -5.03 6.52
N ILE A 144 -20.42 -5.99 6.63
CA ILE A 144 -20.10 -7.39 6.89
C ILE A 144 -20.51 -8.21 5.67
N PHE A 145 -19.58 -8.96 5.11
CA PHE A 145 -19.80 -9.80 3.94
C PHE A 145 -19.61 -11.28 4.26
N LYS A 146 -20.32 -12.12 3.52
CA LYS A 146 -19.98 -13.54 3.41
C LYS A 146 -18.77 -13.71 2.47
N PRO A 147 -17.99 -14.81 2.59
CA PRO A 147 -16.88 -15.08 1.68
C PRO A 147 -17.26 -15.14 0.20
N GLU A 148 -18.54 -15.38 -0.11
CA GLU A 148 -19.11 -15.44 -1.46
C GLU A 148 -19.50 -14.05 -2.02
N GLY A 149 -19.63 -13.02 -1.18
CA GLY A 149 -20.00 -11.65 -1.55
C GLY A 149 -18.88 -10.87 -2.25
N THR A 150 -18.19 -11.53 -3.19
CA THR A 150 -16.98 -11.02 -3.84
C THR A 150 -17.27 -9.78 -4.69
N ALA A 151 -18.44 -9.74 -5.34
CA ALA A 151 -18.81 -8.61 -6.21
C ALA A 151 -19.01 -7.33 -5.40
N GLU A 152 -19.70 -7.44 -4.26
CA GLU A 152 -20.01 -6.34 -3.36
C GLU A 152 -18.74 -5.84 -2.65
N ILE A 153 -17.84 -6.75 -2.29
CA ILE A 153 -16.52 -6.38 -1.75
C ILE A 153 -15.71 -5.62 -2.82
N CYS A 154 -15.74 -6.05 -4.08
CA CYS A 154 -15.09 -5.31 -5.17
C CYS A 154 -15.71 -3.93 -5.38
N ASP A 155 -17.03 -3.80 -5.32
CA ASP A 155 -17.71 -2.49 -5.41
C ASP A 155 -17.23 -1.56 -4.29
N LEU A 156 -17.15 -2.05 -3.06
CA LEU A 156 -16.62 -1.30 -1.92
C LEU A 156 -15.16 -0.88 -2.10
N ILE A 157 -14.30 -1.78 -2.60
CA ILE A 157 -12.88 -1.46 -2.86
C ILE A 157 -12.77 -0.36 -3.92
N LEU A 158 -13.59 -0.43 -4.97
CA LEU A 158 -13.56 0.53 -6.07
C LEU A 158 -14.20 1.88 -5.69
N SER A 159 -15.16 1.88 -4.76
CA SER A 159 -15.77 3.10 -4.22
C SER A 159 -14.91 3.84 -3.21
N LEU A 160 -13.80 3.24 -2.74
CA LEU A 160 -12.83 3.95 -1.91
C LEU A 160 -12.43 5.22 -2.65
N GLU A 161 -12.68 6.38 -2.06
CA GLU A 161 -12.06 7.59 -2.55
C GLU A 161 -10.55 7.38 -2.52
N GLU A 162 -9.83 7.90 -3.52
CA GLU A 162 -8.38 7.96 -3.36
C GLU A 162 -8.18 8.79 -2.10
N GLY A 163 -7.73 8.15 -1.00
CA GLY A 163 -7.28 8.91 0.14
C GLY A 163 -6.27 9.89 -0.44
N ASN A 164 -6.65 11.17 -0.48
CA ASN A 164 -5.97 12.21 -1.24
C ASN A 164 -4.56 12.31 -0.69
N MET A 165 -3.65 11.46 -1.16
CA MET A 165 -2.24 11.68 -1.00
C MET A 165 -1.99 12.86 -1.91
N ALA A 166 -1.75 14.03 -1.33
CA ALA A 166 -1.48 15.22 -2.11
C ALA A 166 -0.41 14.89 -3.17
N GLU A 167 -0.63 15.40 -4.39
CA GLU A 167 0.38 15.32 -5.44
C GLU A 167 1.55 16.23 -5.02
N ILE A 168 2.53 15.66 -4.33
CA ILE A 168 3.73 16.39 -3.91
C ILE A 168 4.80 16.20 -4.97
N LYS A 169 5.16 17.31 -5.62
CA LYS A 169 6.34 17.43 -6.46
C LYS A 169 7.42 18.17 -5.67
N LEU A 170 8.61 17.58 -5.60
CA LEU A 170 9.80 18.24 -5.08
C LEU A 170 10.75 18.48 -6.24
N GLU A 171 11.10 19.73 -6.47
CA GLU A 171 12.13 20.14 -7.42
C GLU A 171 13.35 20.68 -6.67
N VAL A 172 14.54 20.23 -7.05
CA VAL A 172 15.82 20.72 -6.53
C VAL A 172 16.67 21.12 -7.73
N ASP A 173 17.08 22.38 -7.80
CA ASP A 173 17.90 22.94 -8.89
C ASP A 173 17.36 22.66 -10.30
N GLY A 174 16.05 22.82 -10.50
CA GLY A 174 15.42 22.56 -11.81
C GLY A 174 15.10 21.10 -12.10
N ARG A 175 15.35 20.18 -11.15
CA ARG A 175 15.18 18.73 -11.34
C ARG A 175 14.19 18.14 -10.37
N GLU A 176 13.22 17.39 -10.90
CA GLU A 176 12.27 16.66 -10.06
C GLU A 176 12.95 15.52 -9.31
N VAL A 177 12.71 15.45 -8.00
CA VAL A 177 13.27 14.45 -7.10
C VAL A 177 12.19 13.47 -6.71
N ASN A 178 12.42 12.19 -6.98
CA ASN A 178 11.53 11.12 -6.56
C ASN A 178 11.46 11.03 -5.03
N LEU A 179 10.29 11.33 -4.48
CA LEU A 179 10.04 11.20 -3.06
C LEU A 179 9.73 9.75 -2.68
N ASN A 180 10.34 9.32 -1.57
CA ASN A 180 9.87 8.13 -0.89
C ASN A 180 8.62 8.47 -0.05
N PRO A 181 7.90 7.46 0.47
CA PRO A 181 6.58 7.65 1.09
C PRO A 181 6.64 8.35 2.43
N PHE A 182 7.68 8.04 3.22
CA PHE A 182 7.94 8.71 4.48
C PHE A 182 8.15 10.21 4.24
N VAL A 183 9.00 10.57 3.27
CA VAL A 183 9.28 11.98 2.95
C VAL A 183 8.02 12.68 2.41
N ARG A 184 7.24 12.02 1.55
CA ARG A 184 5.96 12.56 1.07
C ARG A 184 5.02 12.88 2.24
N THR A 185 4.80 11.90 3.12
CA THR A 185 3.91 12.06 4.29
C THR A 185 4.42 13.11 5.27
N PHE A 186 5.73 13.15 5.48
CA PHE A 186 6.37 14.14 6.35
C PHE A 186 6.19 15.55 5.79
N ILE A 187 6.52 15.78 4.52
CA ILE A 187 6.33 17.07 3.85
C ILE A 187 4.87 17.48 3.89
N GLU A 188 3.94 16.58 3.52
CA GLU A 188 2.50 16.85 3.53
C GLU A 188 2.01 17.33 4.89
N ARG A 189 2.23 16.54 5.94
CA ARG A 189 1.73 16.84 7.29
C ARG A 189 2.39 18.09 7.87
N THR A 190 3.69 18.26 7.66
CA THR A 190 4.41 19.43 8.17
C THR A 190 3.98 20.70 7.44
N VAL A 191 3.91 20.69 6.11
CA VAL A 191 3.49 21.86 5.32
C VAL A 191 2.04 22.20 5.59
N LEU A 192 1.13 21.21 5.58
CA LEU A 192 -0.28 21.44 5.86
C LEU A 192 -0.48 21.99 7.28
N GLY A 193 0.20 21.41 8.28
CA GLY A 193 0.12 21.89 9.66
C GLY A 193 0.66 23.31 9.85
N MET A 194 1.73 23.69 9.13
CA MET A 194 2.21 25.07 9.14
C MET A 194 1.20 26.02 8.50
N VAL A 195 0.66 25.66 7.32
CA VAL A 195 -0.22 26.51 6.53
C VAL A 195 -1.56 26.74 7.21
N THR A 196 -2.19 25.71 7.77
CA THR A 196 -3.49 25.83 8.45
C THR A 196 -3.40 26.54 9.80
N SER A 197 -2.19 26.68 10.37
CA SER A 197 -1.97 27.48 11.57
C SER A 197 -1.93 29.01 11.30
N LEU A 198 -1.82 29.43 10.04
CA LEU A 198 -1.74 30.84 9.66
C LEU A 198 -3.13 31.47 9.54
N SER A 199 -3.24 32.73 9.98
CA SER A 199 -4.49 33.49 9.90
C SER A 199 -4.85 33.85 8.45
N GLY A 200 -6.13 33.76 8.11
CA GLY A 200 -6.65 34.14 6.79
C GLY A 200 -6.46 33.09 5.69
N ILE A 201 -6.00 31.89 6.04
CA ILE A 201 -5.92 30.75 5.12
C ILE A 201 -7.14 29.83 5.31
N ASP A 202 -7.63 29.26 4.21
CA ASP A 202 -8.66 28.23 4.23
C ASP A 202 -8.19 27.03 5.07
N PRO A 203 -9.01 26.48 6.00
CA PRO A 203 -8.67 25.28 6.74
C PRO A 203 -8.37 24.05 5.86
N GLU A 204 -8.89 24.03 4.63
CA GLU A 204 -8.70 22.95 3.66
C GLU A 204 -8.14 23.49 2.33
N PRO A 205 -6.88 23.97 2.31
CA PRO A 205 -6.29 24.57 1.12
C PRO A 205 -6.09 23.52 0.02
N LYS A 206 -6.65 23.78 -1.18
CA LYS A 206 -6.60 22.85 -2.31
C LYS A 206 -5.24 22.76 -3.01
N ASN A 207 -4.44 23.82 -2.95
CA ASN A 207 -3.11 23.87 -3.56
C ASN A 207 -2.17 24.69 -2.67
N ILE A 208 -0.99 24.15 -2.39
CA ILE A 208 0.06 24.80 -1.61
C ILE A 208 1.35 24.77 -2.42
N SER A 209 1.98 25.92 -2.64
CA SER A 209 3.29 26.03 -3.28
C SER A 209 4.30 26.60 -2.28
N LEU A 210 5.41 25.88 -2.06
CA LEU A 210 6.49 26.30 -1.18
C LEU A 210 7.77 26.46 -2.00
N VAL A 211 8.30 27.68 -2.07
CA VAL A 211 9.53 28.01 -2.80
C VAL A 211 10.58 28.50 -1.79
N ILE A 212 11.78 27.92 -1.84
CA ILE A 212 12.93 28.34 -1.03
C ILE A 212 13.99 28.89 -1.97
N ASP A 213 14.08 30.22 -2.07
CA ASP A 213 15.11 30.90 -2.86
C ASP A 213 16.31 31.25 -1.95
N ARG A 214 17.46 30.63 -2.23
CA ARG A 214 18.73 30.98 -1.58
C ARG A 214 19.52 31.87 -2.53
N LYS A 215 19.40 33.19 -2.37
CA LYS A 215 20.35 34.13 -3.00
C LYS A 215 21.76 33.78 -2.56
N ASP A 216 22.70 33.70 -3.50
CA ASP A 216 24.12 33.47 -3.21
C ASP A 216 24.56 34.37 -2.06
N ALA A 217 24.91 33.74 -0.93
CA ALA A 217 25.64 34.45 0.11
C ALA A 217 26.99 34.81 -0.52
N ALA A 218 27.10 36.04 -1.02
CA ALA A 218 28.32 36.58 -1.59
C ALA A 218 29.50 36.13 -0.72
N ALA A 219 30.37 35.32 -1.32
CA ALA A 219 31.56 34.84 -0.65
C ALA A 219 32.29 36.05 -0.06
N LYS A 220 32.37 36.13 1.27
CA LYS A 220 33.19 37.15 1.91
C LYS A 220 34.62 36.95 1.38
N PRO A 221 35.24 37.95 0.72
CA PRO A 221 36.62 37.83 0.28
C PRO A 221 37.50 37.60 1.51
N ARG A 222 38.46 36.69 1.36
CA ARG A 222 39.41 36.24 2.39
C ARG A 222 40.15 37.38 3.07
#